data_AF-A0A966K5P4-F1
#
_entry.id   AF-A0A966K5P4-F1
#
_cell.length_a   1.000
_cell.length_b   1.000
_cell.length_c   1.000
_cell.angle_alpha   90.00
_cell.angle_beta   90.00
_cell.angle_gamma   90.00
#
_symmetry.space_group_name_H-M   'P 1'
#
loop_
_entity.id
_entity.type
_entity.pdbx_description
1 polymer ?
#
loop_
_entity_poly.entity_id
_entity_poly.type
_entity_poly.pdbx_seq_one_letter_code
_entity_poly.pdbx_strand_id
1 'polypeptide(L)'
;LFSYASFGADSNILAILNATTAFNTMMIAYLWIGEDVTLKQLCGLVIGFIGVFILVNPQNSNTTLISSLSALLAAFFYSFSTVYIQKNSVNANKMVLIGWSIIFSAVIMLPVTIFYLPTSVPSAAAISSAIWLGAISTGLGFIGYVRLIDKIGAVKTSTVAYFLPVFGIIWGAIFLDEVITSTIIIGCLVVLIGIYLSNSNKKGYVNSVNTKA
;
A
#
# COMPACT_ATOMS: atom_id res chain seq x y z
N LEU A 1 6.59 -9.86 5.21
CA LEU A 1 6.05 -10.58 4.03
C LEU A 1 6.48 -9.95 2.71
N PHE A 2 6.21 -8.67 2.40
CA PHE A 2 6.73 -8.04 1.17
C PHE A 2 8.27 -8.11 1.06
N SER A 3 8.99 -7.85 2.16
CA SER A 3 10.45 -8.01 2.19
C SER A 3 10.89 -9.45 1.87
N TYR A 4 10.18 -10.47 2.36
CA TYR A 4 10.48 -11.87 2.02
C TYR A 4 10.15 -12.17 0.55
N ALA A 5 9.02 -11.67 0.04
CA ALA A 5 8.62 -11.85 -1.35
C ALA A 5 9.64 -11.23 -2.34
N SER A 6 10.38 -10.20 -1.93
CA SER A 6 11.42 -9.60 -2.76
C SER A 6 12.63 -10.50 -3.05
N PHE A 7 12.81 -11.60 -2.32
CA PHE A 7 13.86 -12.57 -2.65
C PHE A 7 13.57 -13.42 -3.88
N GLY A 8 12.30 -13.52 -4.29
CA GLY A 8 11.89 -14.39 -5.38
C GLY A 8 10.83 -13.79 -6.29
N ALA A 9 10.66 -12.47 -6.29
CA ALA A 9 9.80 -11.73 -7.18
C ALA A 9 10.40 -10.38 -7.53
N ASP A 10 10.33 -10.01 -8.80
CA ASP A 10 10.75 -8.70 -9.27
C ASP A 10 9.84 -7.58 -8.72
N SER A 11 10.40 -6.37 -8.62
CA SER A 11 9.71 -5.21 -8.02
C SER A 11 8.43 -4.81 -8.76
N ASN A 12 8.40 -5.03 -10.08
CA ASN A 12 7.21 -4.84 -10.92
C ASN A 12 6.07 -5.77 -10.48
N ILE A 13 6.29 -7.07 -10.33
CA ILE A 13 5.27 -8.00 -9.85
C ILE A 13 4.81 -7.62 -8.45
N LEU A 14 5.74 -7.28 -7.55
CA LEU A 14 5.38 -6.84 -6.20
C LEU A 14 4.48 -5.60 -6.19
N ALA A 15 4.69 -4.65 -7.11
CA ALA A 15 3.84 -3.48 -7.26
C ALA A 15 2.41 -3.86 -7.69
N ILE A 16 2.26 -4.79 -8.65
CA ILE A 16 0.95 -5.30 -9.08
C ILE A 16 0.25 -6.03 -7.92
N LEU A 17 0.97 -6.91 -7.23
CA LEU A 17 0.42 -7.66 -6.10
C LEU A 17 0.05 -6.74 -4.94
N ASN A 18 0.82 -5.68 -4.68
CA ASN A 18 0.47 -4.70 -3.66
C ASN A 18 -0.75 -3.85 -4.06
N ALA A 19 -0.97 -3.58 -5.35
CA ALA A 19 -2.16 -2.89 -5.82
C ALA A 19 -3.46 -3.64 -5.45
N THR A 20 -3.41 -4.97 -5.26
CA THR A 20 -4.57 -5.75 -4.77
C THR A 20 -5.07 -5.31 -3.39
N THR A 21 -4.23 -4.60 -2.61
CA THR A 21 -4.61 -3.96 -1.34
C THR A 21 -5.91 -3.18 -1.47
N ALA A 22 -6.14 -2.46 -2.58
CA ALA A 22 -7.32 -1.61 -2.69
C ALA A 22 -8.62 -2.44 -2.76
N PHE A 23 -8.61 -3.55 -3.51
CA PHE A 23 -9.74 -4.48 -3.56
C PHE A 23 -9.95 -5.21 -2.25
N ASN A 24 -8.87 -5.69 -1.63
CA ASN A 24 -8.95 -6.35 -0.33
C ASN A 24 -9.53 -5.41 0.73
N THR A 25 -9.12 -4.14 0.72
CA THR A 25 -9.64 -3.11 1.64
C THR A 25 -11.13 -2.87 1.40
N MET A 26 -11.55 -2.74 0.14
CA MET A 26 -12.96 -2.60 -0.22
C MET A 26 -13.80 -3.78 0.28
N MET A 27 -13.33 -5.01 0.04
CA MET A 27 -14.04 -6.23 0.44
C MET A 27 -14.15 -6.32 1.97
N ILE A 28 -13.05 -6.08 2.70
CA ILE A 28 -13.05 -6.15 4.17
C ILE A 28 -13.92 -5.03 4.77
N ALA A 29 -13.85 -3.80 4.24
CA ALA A 29 -14.66 -2.68 4.72
C ALA A 29 -16.17 -2.94 4.54
N TYR A 30 -16.55 -3.46 3.37
CA TYR A 30 -17.92 -3.86 3.08
C TYR A 30 -18.41 -4.96 4.03
N LEU A 31 -17.63 -6.04 4.21
CA LEU A 31 -18.05 -7.19 5.03
C LEU A 31 -18.01 -6.92 6.54
N TRP A 32 -17.03 -6.14 7.03
CA TRP A 32 -16.76 -6.05 8.48
C TRP A 32 -17.26 -4.77 9.15
N ILE A 33 -17.31 -3.66 8.43
CA ILE A 33 -17.83 -2.37 8.93
C ILE A 33 -19.19 -2.05 8.30
N GLY A 34 -19.54 -2.71 7.18
CA GLY A 34 -20.76 -2.42 6.44
C GLY A 34 -20.66 -1.07 5.72
N GLU A 35 -19.47 -0.71 5.22
CA GLU A 35 -19.29 0.50 4.41
C GLU A 35 -19.94 0.30 3.04
N ASP A 36 -20.93 1.14 2.71
CA ASP A 36 -21.57 1.13 1.39
C ASP A 36 -20.53 1.43 0.31
N VAL A 37 -20.30 0.48 -0.58
CA VAL A 37 -19.44 0.72 -1.74
C VAL A 37 -20.26 0.94 -2.99
N THR A 38 -19.99 2.06 -3.67
CA THR A 38 -20.71 2.40 -4.89
C THR A 38 -20.12 1.72 -6.12
N LEU A 39 -20.95 1.51 -7.14
CA LEU A 39 -20.48 1.02 -8.44
C LEU A 39 -19.38 1.92 -9.02
N LYS A 40 -19.46 3.24 -8.82
CA LYS A 40 -18.42 4.18 -9.27
C LYS A 40 -17.08 3.93 -8.58
N GLN A 41 -17.10 3.61 -7.28
CA GLN A 41 -15.91 3.25 -6.52
C GLN A 41 -15.29 1.95 -7.03
N LEU A 42 -16.11 0.92 -7.21
CA LEU A 42 -15.67 -0.37 -7.76
C LEU A 42 -15.06 -0.20 -9.15
N CYS A 43 -15.76 0.47 -10.07
CA CYS A 43 -15.25 0.73 -11.42
C CYS A 43 -13.94 1.53 -11.37
N GLY A 44 -13.83 2.54 -10.52
CA GLY A 44 -12.58 3.28 -10.33
C GLY A 44 -11.43 2.39 -9.85
N LEU A 45 -11.69 1.47 -8.93
CA LEU A 45 -10.68 0.51 -8.46
C LEU A 45 -10.24 -0.46 -9.56
N VAL A 46 -11.19 -0.98 -10.35
CA VAL A 46 -10.91 -1.86 -11.51
C VAL A 46 -10.09 -1.13 -12.55
N ILE A 47 -10.49 0.08 -12.94
CA ILE A 47 -9.76 0.91 -13.91
C ILE A 47 -8.34 1.22 -13.39
N GLY A 48 -8.22 1.60 -12.12
CA GLY A 48 -6.92 1.89 -11.51
C GLY A 48 -5.98 0.68 -11.54
N PHE A 49 -6.50 -0.51 -11.24
CA PHE A 49 -5.73 -1.76 -11.29
C PHE A 49 -5.32 -2.14 -12.71
N ILE A 50 -6.20 -1.97 -13.70
CA ILE A 50 -5.86 -2.15 -15.12
C ILE A 50 -4.73 -1.18 -15.49
N GLY A 51 -4.80 0.06 -15.04
CA GLY A 51 -3.74 1.05 -15.22
C GLY A 51 -2.41 0.59 -14.64
N VAL A 52 -2.40 0.05 -13.41
CA VAL A 52 -1.19 -0.52 -12.79
C VAL A 52 -0.64 -1.67 -13.62
N PHE A 53 -1.49 -2.57 -14.11
CA PHE A 53 -1.07 -3.70 -14.93
C PHE A 53 -0.41 -3.26 -16.25
N ILE A 54 -0.99 -2.24 -16.92
CA ILE A 54 -0.43 -1.64 -18.14
C ILE A 54 0.91 -0.96 -17.85
N LEU A 55 0.94 -0.14 -16.80
CA LEU A 55 2.10 0.67 -16.43
C LEU A 55 3.30 -0.20 -16.07
N VAL A 56 3.06 -1.26 -15.29
CA VAL A 56 4.12 -2.10 -14.74
C VAL A 56 4.63 -3.14 -15.75
N ASN A 57 3.80 -3.51 -16.73
CA ASN A 57 4.11 -4.45 -17.82
C ASN A 57 4.87 -5.72 -17.38
N PRO A 58 4.16 -6.81 -17.02
CA PRO A 58 4.78 -8.02 -16.47
C PRO A 58 5.45 -8.94 -17.50
N GLN A 59 5.61 -8.54 -18.77
CA GLN A 59 6.00 -9.47 -19.85
C GLN A 59 7.36 -10.19 -19.64
N ASN A 60 8.29 -9.61 -18.88
CA ASN A 60 9.61 -10.20 -18.60
C ASN A 60 9.89 -10.38 -17.11
N SER A 61 8.85 -10.38 -16.29
CA SER A 61 9.01 -10.44 -14.84
C SER A 61 8.98 -11.87 -14.32
N ASN A 62 9.93 -12.21 -13.45
CA ASN A 62 10.01 -13.51 -12.80
C ASN A 62 9.45 -13.42 -11.37
N THR A 63 8.63 -14.42 -11.02
CA THR A 63 8.19 -14.63 -9.65
C THR A 63 8.05 -16.10 -9.33
N THR A 64 8.36 -16.44 -8.08
CA THR A 64 8.06 -17.74 -7.49
C THR A 64 6.67 -17.74 -6.88
N LEU A 65 5.98 -18.89 -6.90
CA LEU A 65 4.64 -19.03 -6.31
C LEU A 65 4.62 -18.59 -4.83
N ILE A 66 5.65 -18.95 -4.08
CA ILE A 66 5.81 -18.62 -2.66
C ILE A 66 5.89 -17.10 -2.46
N SER A 67 6.62 -16.40 -3.33
CA SER A 67 6.75 -14.93 -3.25
C SER A 67 5.45 -14.24 -3.59
N SER A 68 4.75 -14.71 -4.64
CA SER A 68 3.43 -14.20 -5.01
C SER A 68 2.41 -14.38 -3.88
N LEU A 69 2.33 -15.58 -3.27
CA LEU A 69 1.44 -15.84 -2.14
C LEU A 69 1.81 -14.99 -0.92
N SER A 70 3.10 -14.84 -0.63
CA SER A 70 3.58 -13.99 0.46
C SER A 70 3.19 -12.53 0.27
N ALA A 71 3.31 -12.01 -0.96
CA ALA A 71 2.92 -10.64 -1.30
C ALA A 71 1.39 -10.44 -1.25
N LEU A 72 0.59 -11.39 -1.73
CA LEU A 72 -0.87 -11.34 -1.61
C LEU A 72 -1.33 -11.37 -0.15
N LEU A 73 -0.71 -12.23 0.66
CA LEU A 73 -0.98 -12.28 2.11
C LEU A 73 -0.56 -10.99 2.81
N ALA A 74 0.56 -10.38 2.38
CA ALA A 74 0.99 -9.07 2.87
C ALA A 74 -0.05 -7.98 2.54
N ALA A 75 -0.51 -7.93 1.29
CA ALA A 75 -1.54 -7.00 0.84
C ALA A 75 -2.84 -7.19 1.65
N PHE A 76 -3.24 -8.43 1.91
CA PHE A 76 -4.41 -8.74 2.74
C PHE A 76 -4.27 -8.21 4.17
N PHE A 77 -3.14 -8.47 4.85
CA PHE A 77 -2.91 -7.95 6.20
C PHE A 77 -2.82 -6.42 6.23
N TYR A 78 -2.26 -5.81 5.19
CA TYR A 78 -2.20 -4.35 5.08
C TYR A 78 -3.61 -3.75 4.93
N SER A 79 -4.45 -4.35 4.10
CA SER A 79 -5.87 -4.00 3.98
C SER A 79 -6.64 -4.20 5.29
N PHE A 80 -6.45 -5.35 5.95
CA PHE A 80 -7.08 -5.63 7.23
C PHE A 80 -6.68 -4.61 8.29
N SER A 81 -5.39 -4.28 8.39
CA SER A 81 -4.89 -3.25 9.30
C SER A 81 -5.51 -1.88 9.00
N THR A 82 -5.66 -1.53 7.72
CA THR A 82 -6.26 -0.25 7.31
C THR A 82 -7.72 -0.15 7.77
N VAL A 83 -8.51 -1.20 7.55
CA VAL A 83 -9.91 -1.28 8.01
C VAL A 83 -10.00 -1.38 9.53
N TYR A 84 -9.07 -2.08 10.18
CA TYR A 84 -8.99 -2.16 11.65
C TYR A 84 -8.77 -0.78 12.27
N ILE A 85 -7.84 0.00 11.72
CA ILE A 85 -7.56 1.37 12.17
C ILE A 85 -8.83 2.23 12.00
N GLN A 86 -9.48 2.16 10.85
CA GLN A 86 -10.75 2.86 10.58
C GLN A 86 -11.85 2.51 11.60
N LYS A 87 -11.97 1.24 11.99
CA LYS A 87 -13.01 0.77 12.91
C LYS A 87 -12.74 1.16 14.36
N ASN A 88 -11.52 0.91 14.83
CA ASN A 88 -11.21 0.86 16.27
C ASN A 88 -10.42 2.06 16.77
N SER A 89 -9.91 2.92 15.89
CA SER A 89 -9.00 4.02 16.28
C SER A 89 -9.64 5.40 16.26
N VAL A 90 -10.97 5.49 16.18
CA VAL A 90 -11.72 6.76 16.09
C VAL A 90 -11.46 7.67 17.30
N ASN A 91 -11.30 7.11 18.50
CA ASN A 91 -11.10 7.85 19.75
C ASN A 91 -9.65 7.79 20.29
N ALA A 92 -8.76 7.08 19.60
CA ALA A 92 -7.39 6.87 20.06
C ALA A 92 -6.45 7.96 19.53
N ASN A 93 -5.44 8.35 20.33
CA ASN A 93 -4.36 9.19 19.81
C ASN A 93 -3.57 8.41 18.75
N LYS A 94 -3.71 8.80 17.49
CA LYS A 94 -3.05 8.17 16.32
C LYS A 94 -1.54 8.07 16.46
N MET A 95 -0.91 9.09 17.04
CA MET A 95 0.55 9.09 17.23
C MET A 95 0.95 7.98 18.21
N VAL A 96 0.17 7.79 19.27
CA VAL A 96 0.38 6.74 20.26
C VAL A 96 0.12 5.36 19.65
N LEU A 97 -0.95 5.21 18.87
CA LEU A 97 -1.26 3.96 18.16
C LEU A 97 -0.12 3.53 17.23
N ILE A 98 0.38 4.45 16.40
CA ILE A 98 1.47 4.18 15.47
C ILE A 98 2.76 3.88 16.23
N GLY A 99 3.07 4.66 17.28
CA GLY A 99 4.26 4.48 18.10
C GLY A 99 4.32 3.07 18.71
N TRP A 100 3.25 2.63 19.37
CA TRP A 100 3.15 1.27 19.89
C TRP A 100 3.17 0.21 18.79
N SER A 101 2.49 0.44 17.66
CA SER A 101 2.49 -0.52 16.55
C SER A 101 3.90 -0.76 16.01
N ILE A 102 4.72 0.30 15.88
CA ILE A 102 6.12 0.17 15.42
C ILE A 102 6.97 -0.55 16.46
N ILE A 103 6.81 -0.23 17.75
CA ILE A 103 7.55 -0.90 18.84
C ILE A 103 7.21 -2.39 18.89
N PHE A 104 5.92 -2.75 18.91
CA PHE A 104 5.49 -4.14 18.90
C PHE A 104 5.94 -4.85 17.63
N SER A 105 5.87 -4.19 16.48
CA SER A 105 6.37 -4.74 15.21
C SER A 105 7.87 -5.06 15.31
N ALA A 106 8.68 -4.15 15.84
CA ALA A 106 10.13 -4.37 16.02
C ALA A 106 10.41 -5.54 16.97
N VAL A 107 9.71 -5.60 18.12
CA VAL A 107 9.86 -6.68 19.10
C VAL A 107 9.47 -8.04 18.53
N ILE A 108 8.35 -8.11 17.78
CA ILE A 108 7.90 -9.34 17.12
C ILE A 108 8.86 -9.75 15.99
N MET A 109 9.49 -8.80 15.30
CA MET A 109 10.44 -9.07 14.23
C MET A 109 11.81 -9.57 14.73
N LEU A 110 12.27 -9.14 15.91
CA LEU A 110 13.56 -9.53 16.49
C LEU A 110 13.89 -11.03 16.40
N PRO A 111 13.02 -11.97 16.84
CA PRO A 111 13.33 -13.39 16.75
C PRO A 111 13.42 -13.89 15.30
N VAL A 112 12.64 -13.31 14.39
CA VAL A 112 12.68 -13.66 12.96
C VAL A 112 13.98 -13.17 12.32
N THR A 113 14.49 -12.01 12.74
CA THR A 113 15.75 -11.45 12.24
C THR A 113 16.90 -12.44 12.43
N ILE A 114 16.91 -13.23 13.51
CA ILE A 114 17.97 -14.21 13.83
C ILE A 114 18.22 -15.19 12.67
N PHE A 115 17.16 -15.58 11.95
CA PHE A 115 17.26 -16.52 10.82
C PHE A 115 17.77 -15.89 9.52
N TYR A 116 17.83 -14.56 9.45
CA TYR A 116 18.19 -13.79 8.26
C TYR A 116 19.29 -12.77 8.54
N LEU A 117 20.17 -13.06 9.52
CA LEU A 117 21.32 -12.19 9.79
C LEU A 117 22.22 -12.09 8.54
N PRO A 118 22.70 -10.88 8.21
CA PRO A 118 23.69 -10.74 7.16
C PRO A 118 25.01 -11.40 7.57
N THR A 119 25.69 -12.01 6.60
CA THR A 119 26.98 -12.69 6.80
C THR A 119 28.14 -11.73 7.09
N SER A 120 27.93 -10.43 6.86
CA SER A 120 28.89 -9.36 7.13
C SER A 120 28.16 -8.14 7.67
N VAL A 121 28.89 -7.30 8.41
CA VAL A 121 28.31 -6.05 8.93
C VAL A 121 27.94 -5.15 7.75
N PRO A 122 26.68 -4.68 7.65
CA PRO A 122 26.26 -3.79 6.57
C PRO A 122 27.09 -2.50 6.57
N SER A 123 27.32 -1.94 5.38
CA SER A 123 28.04 -0.67 5.26
C SER A 123 27.30 0.48 5.97
N ALA A 124 28.04 1.51 6.38
CA ALA A 124 27.43 2.71 6.97
C ALA A 124 26.35 3.32 6.06
N ALA A 125 26.56 3.28 4.74
CA ALA A 125 25.59 3.73 3.74
C ALA A 125 24.31 2.89 3.74
N ALA A 126 24.41 1.56 3.87
CA ALA A 126 23.23 0.69 3.96
C ALA A 126 22.43 0.97 5.23
N ILE A 127 23.11 1.15 6.36
CA ILE A 127 22.49 1.48 7.65
C ILE A 127 21.80 2.86 7.57
N SER A 128 22.47 3.89 7.04
CA SER A 128 21.87 5.22 6.89
C SER A 128 20.65 5.20 5.98
N SER A 129 20.69 4.44 4.87
CA SER A 129 19.56 4.27 3.96
C SER A 129 18.39 3.56 4.63
N ALA A 130 18.64 2.53 5.44
CA ALA A 130 17.60 1.84 6.20
C ALA A 130 16.94 2.74 7.25
N ILE A 131 17.74 3.54 7.97
CA ILE A 131 17.24 4.53 8.93
C ILE A 131 16.39 5.59 8.22
N TRP A 132 16.87 6.13 7.09
CA TRP A 132 16.14 7.10 6.29
C TRP A 132 14.80 6.54 5.80
N LEU A 133 14.80 5.32 5.26
CA LEU A 133 13.60 4.63 4.81
C LEU A 133 12.59 4.42 5.94
N GLY A 134 13.04 3.89 7.09
CA GLY A 134 12.16 3.55 8.20
C GLY A 134 11.63 4.78 8.95
N ALA A 135 12.52 5.66 9.40
CA ALA A 135 12.14 6.78 10.26
C ALA A 135 11.44 7.91 9.49
N ILE A 136 11.98 8.27 8.32
CA ILE A 136 11.52 9.45 7.58
C ILE A 136 10.44 9.05 6.59
N SER A 137 10.73 8.13 5.66
CA SER A 137 9.77 7.78 4.60
C SER A 137 8.56 7.03 5.17
N THR A 138 8.78 5.92 5.88
CA THR A 138 7.68 5.11 6.43
C THR A 138 7.03 5.79 7.63
N GLY A 139 7.81 6.23 8.62
CA GLY A 139 7.28 6.86 9.84
C GLY A 139 6.39 8.07 9.57
N LEU A 140 6.88 9.05 8.81
CA LEU A 140 6.09 10.25 8.47
C LEU A 140 4.92 9.92 7.52
N GLY A 141 5.16 9.06 6.53
CA GLY A 141 4.12 8.61 5.60
C GLY A 141 2.94 7.95 6.30
N PHE A 142 3.20 7.12 7.31
CA PHE A 142 2.16 6.40 8.04
C PHE A 142 1.28 7.33 8.89
N ILE A 143 1.85 8.42 9.44
CA ILE A 143 1.05 9.46 10.11
C ILE A 143 0.05 10.09 9.13
N GLY A 144 0.50 10.41 7.91
CA GLY A 144 -0.37 10.90 6.84
C GLY A 144 -1.43 9.87 6.45
N TYR A 145 -1.03 8.62 6.30
CA TYR A 145 -1.91 7.50 5.95
C TYR A 145 -3.03 7.31 6.97
N VAL A 146 -2.70 7.23 8.26
CA VAL A 146 -3.68 7.08 9.35
C VAL A 146 -4.59 8.31 9.48
N ARG A 147 -4.11 9.52 9.16
CA ARG A 147 -4.96 10.72 9.08
C ARG A 147 -5.92 10.68 7.89
N LEU A 148 -5.51 10.13 6.75
CA LEU A 148 -6.39 9.94 5.60
C LEU A 148 -7.50 8.94 5.91
N ILE A 149 -7.17 7.82 6.58
CA ILE A 149 -8.17 6.81 6.97
C ILE A 149 -9.34 7.46 7.72
N ASP A 150 -9.06 8.35 8.67
CA ASP A 150 -10.14 9.03 9.43
C ASP A 150 -10.92 10.05 8.62
N LYS A 151 -10.25 10.76 7.70
CA LYS A 151 -10.89 11.83 6.95
C LYS A 151 -11.77 11.30 5.82
N ILE A 152 -11.31 10.26 5.13
CA ILE A 152 -11.91 9.79 3.88
C ILE A 152 -12.26 8.30 3.87
N GLY A 153 -11.96 7.56 4.93
CA GLY A 153 -12.21 6.12 5.06
C GLY A 153 -11.09 5.24 4.52
N ALA A 154 -11.13 3.94 4.87
CA ALA A 154 -10.10 2.97 4.48
C ALA A 154 -10.08 2.72 2.97
N VAL A 155 -11.26 2.55 2.35
CA VAL A 155 -11.37 2.20 0.92
C VAL A 155 -10.72 3.28 0.05
N LYS A 156 -11.07 4.55 0.28
CA LYS A 156 -10.46 5.67 -0.46
C LYS A 156 -8.96 5.80 -0.18
N THR A 157 -8.56 5.67 1.07
CA THR A 157 -7.14 5.74 1.46
C THR A 157 -6.30 4.62 0.84
N SER A 158 -6.88 3.43 0.65
CA SER A 158 -6.18 2.29 0.03
C SER A 158 -5.81 2.52 -1.43
N THR A 159 -6.45 3.47 -2.13
CA THR A 159 -6.07 3.86 -3.50
C THR A 159 -4.65 4.43 -3.60
N VAL A 160 -4.05 4.82 -2.47
CA VAL A 160 -2.62 5.20 -2.41
C VAL A 160 -1.70 4.07 -2.90
N ALA A 161 -2.11 2.81 -2.78
CA ALA A 161 -1.35 1.68 -3.34
C ALA A 161 -1.18 1.75 -4.86
N TYR A 162 -2.10 2.42 -5.58
CA TYR A 162 -1.98 2.61 -7.03
C TYR A 162 -1.02 3.73 -7.42
N PHE A 163 -0.71 4.66 -6.50
CA PHE A 163 0.29 5.70 -6.74
C PHE A 163 1.73 5.18 -6.65
N LEU A 164 1.97 4.09 -5.92
CA LEU A 164 3.31 3.51 -5.77
C LEU A 164 4.05 3.31 -7.09
N PRO A 165 3.48 2.60 -8.09
CA PRO A 165 4.17 2.38 -9.35
C PRO A 165 4.31 3.66 -10.19
N VAL A 166 3.39 4.63 -10.06
CA VAL A 166 3.50 5.94 -10.72
C VAL A 166 4.72 6.71 -10.19
N PHE A 167 4.87 6.81 -8.87
CA PHE A 167 6.04 7.46 -8.26
C PHE A 167 7.32 6.65 -8.49
N GLY A 168 7.24 5.32 -8.54
CA GLY A 168 8.38 4.46 -8.89
C GLY A 168 8.99 4.84 -10.23
N ILE A 169 8.15 5.00 -11.26
CA ILE A 169 8.61 5.43 -12.59
C ILE A 169 9.14 6.86 -12.60
N ILE A 170 8.49 7.79 -11.88
CA ILE A 170 8.95 9.18 -11.81
C ILE A 170 10.36 9.24 -11.22
N TRP A 171 10.60 8.52 -10.12
CA TRP A 171 11.92 8.48 -9.51
C TRP A 171 12.93 7.67 -10.34
N GLY A 172 12.50 6.60 -11.01
CA GLY A 172 13.32 5.86 -11.98
C GLY A 172 13.81 6.76 -13.13
N ALA A 173 12.92 7.55 -13.71
CA ALA A 173 13.29 8.49 -14.77
C ALA A 173 14.23 9.61 -14.30
N ILE A 174 14.05 10.12 -13.07
CA ILE A 174 14.85 11.23 -12.53
C ILE A 174 16.24 10.78 -12.06
N PHE A 175 16.33 9.63 -11.40
CA PHE A 175 17.56 9.19 -10.72
C PHE A 175 18.30 8.04 -11.42
N LEU A 176 17.61 7.27 -12.27
CA LEU A 176 18.16 6.11 -12.98
C LEU A 176 18.17 6.29 -14.51
N ASP A 177 17.79 7.47 -15.02
CA ASP A 177 17.68 7.78 -16.45
C ASP A 177 16.82 6.77 -17.25
N GLU A 178 15.78 6.22 -16.61
CA GLU A 178 14.87 5.28 -17.26
C GLU A 178 14.03 5.95 -18.37
N VAL A 179 13.95 5.30 -19.53
CA VAL A 179 13.22 5.82 -20.69
C VAL A 179 11.71 5.68 -20.48
N ILE A 180 11.02 6.82 -20.41
CA ILE A 180 9.56 6.87 -20.33
C ILE A 180 8.96 6.55 -21.71
N THR A 181 8.32 5.38 -21.82
CA THR A 181 7.63 4.95 -23.04
C THR A 181 6.18 5.45 -23.09
N SER A 182 5.58 5.44 -24.29
CA SER A 182 4.16 5.77 -24.45
C SER A 182 3.25 4.86 -23.61
N THR A 183 3.61 3.59 -23.44
CA THR A 183 2.87 2.63 -22.61
C THR A 183 2.85 3.05 -21.14
N ILE A 184 3.99 3.53 -20.63
CA ILE A 184 4.11 4.06 -19.27
C ILE A 184 3.17 5.25 -19.07
N ILE A 185 3.15 6.19 -20.02
CA ILE A 185 2.29 7.38 -19.96
C ILE A 185 0.80 6.98 -19.96
N ILE A 186 0.41 6.07 -20.85
CA ILE A 186 -0.97 5.55 -20.92
C ILE A 186 -1.34 4.87 -19.60
N GLY A 187 -0.48 4.00 -19.07
CA GLY A 187 -0.68 3.34 -17.79
C GLY A 187 -0.88 4.35 -16.65
N CYS A 188 -0.01 5.37 -16.55
CA CYS A 188 -0.13 6.45 -15.57
C CYS A 188 -1.47 7.18 -15.67
N LEU A 189 -1.90 7.55 -16.88
CA LEU A 189 -3.18 8.23 -17.09
C LEU A 189 -4.37 7.36 -16.64
N VAL A 190 -4.35 6.07 -16.99
CA VAL A 190 -5.41 5.13 -16.59
C VAL A 190 -5.45 4.95 -15.07
N VAL A 191 -4.29 4.86 -14.41
CA VAL A 191 -4.20 4.83 -12.94
C VAL A 191 -4.84 6.08 -12.34
N LEU A 192 -4.47 7.26 -12.81
CA LEU A 192 -4.98 8.54 -12.29
C LEU A 192 -6.50 8.67 -12.48
N ILE A 193 -7.01 8.26 -13.64
CA ILE A 193 -8.46 8.24 -13.92
C ILE A 193 -9.18 7.29 -12.97
N GLY A 194 -8.64 6.09 -12.74
CA GLY A 194 -9.19 5.11 -11.81
C GLY A 194 -9.25 5.63 -10.37
N ILE A 195 -8.15 6.23 -9.89
CA ILE A 195 -8.07 6.86 -8.57
C ILE A 195 -9.08 8.00 -8.46
N TYR A 196 -9.17 8.86 -9.47
CA TYR A 196 -10.13 9.96 -9.50
C TYR A 196 -11.57 9.45 -9.41
N LEU A 197 -11.94 8.47 -10.24
CA LEU A 197 -13.28 7.86 -10.22
C LEU A 197 -13.60 7.23 -8.87
N SER A 198 -12.65 6.51 -8.28
CA SER A 198 -12.81 5.87 -6.97
C SER A 198 -13.02 6.90 -5.85
N ASN A 199 -12.33 8.04 -5.90
CA ASN A 199 -12.40 9.07 -4.87
C ASN A 199 -13.52 10.10 -5.07
N SER A 200 -14.08 10.21 -6.28
CA SER A 200 -15.07 11.23 -6.69
C SER A 200 -16.42 11.19 -5.94
N ASN A 201 -16.72 10.15 -5.18
CA ASN A 201 -18.03 10.00 -4.54
C ASN A 201 -18.12 10.71 -3.18
N LYS A 202 -19.11 11.60 -3.05
CA LYS A 202 -19.32 12.52 -1.91
C LYS A 202 -20.02 11.92 -0.69
N LYS A 203 -20.39 10.64 -0.66
CA LYS A 203 -20.94 10.03 0.58
C LYS A 203 -19.83 10.02 1.62
N GLY A 204 -19.87 11.02 2.51
CA GLY A 204 -18.87 11.27 3.53
C GLY A 204 -18.91 10.19 4.59
N TYR A 205 -17.74 9.61 4.86
CA TYR A 205 -17.46 8.69 5.96
C TYR A 205 -17.93 9.23 7.34
N VAL A 206 -18.03 10.55 7.49
CA VAL A 206 -18.49 11.22 8.72
C VAL A 206 -19.95 10.90 9.10
N ASN A 207 -20.83 10.59 8.14
CA ASN A 207 -22.25 10.39 8.46
C ASN A 207 -22.59 8.94 8.90
N SER A 208 -21.76 7.94 8.58
CA SER A 208 -22.04 6.53 8.94
C SER A 208 -21.55 6.16 10.35
N VAL A 209 -20.54 6.87 10.88
CA VAL A 209 -20.06 6.64 12.26
C VAL A 209 -21.02 7.27 13.27
N ASN A 210 -21.57 8.45 13.00
CA ASN A 210 -22.53 9.13 13.88
C ASN A 210 -23.95 8.54 13.87
N THR A 211 -24.28 7.63 12.96
CA THR A 211 -25.59 6.95 12.94
C THR A 211 -25.58 5.59 13.63
N LYS A 212 -24.41 5.09 14.07
CA LYS A 212 -24.24 3.78 14.72
C LYS A 212 -23.62 3.87 16.13
N ALA A 213 -23.45 5.08 16.68
CA ALA A 213 -23.03 5.31 18.05
C ALA A 213 -24.24 5.60 18.94
#